data_AF-A0A7C8DHE1-F1
#
_entry.id   AF-A0A7C8DHE1-F1
#
_cell.length_a   1.000
_cell.length_b   1.000
_cell.length_c   1.000
_cell.angle_alpha   90.00
_cell.angle_beta   90.00
_cell.angle_gamma   90.00
#
_symmetry.space_group_name_H-M   'P 1'
#
loop_
_entity.id
_entity.type
_entity.pdbx_description
1 polymer ?
#
loop_
_entity_poly.entity_id
_entity_poly.type
_entity_poly.pdbx_seq_one_letter_code
_entity_poly.pdbx_strand_id
1 'polypeptide(L)'
;MVSGVNTNIRHRGVLFHVQSEASDIQNPHILTHLFDGGNILASMKGEYGDKLGSENLDVEVRAMMENQHKDMLRALTRGEHDEAIISRMGVDVFYGEKGQDTDVTIPPSEVAEATPVTVESPEGVPTVMAMPEGTESVSAKEQPSRAFGDSVVSQKPLDEVVLEFLVDHARKHKRPSK
;
A
#
# COMPACT_ATOMS: atom_id res chain seq x y z
N MET A 1 8.85 11.65 -1.88
CA MET A 1 7.65 10.88 -1.42
C MET A 1 8.09 9.43 -1.23
N VAL A 2 8.02 8.93 0.01
CA VAL A 2 8.53 7.61 0.36
C VAL A 2 7.43 6.56 0.18
N SER A 3 7.72 5.52 -0.59
CA SER A 3 6.81 4.39 -0.83
C SER A 3 6.76 3.45 0.38
N GLY A 4 5.57 3.06 0.84
CA GLY A 4 5.39 2.09 1.92
C GLY A 4 5.98 0.71 1.62
N VAL A 5 6.21 -0.08 2.66
CA VAL A 5 6.73 -1.45 2.58
C VAL A 5 5.65 -2.43 3.01
N ASN A 6 5.51 -3.53 2.28
CA ASN A 6 4.50 -4.54 2.51
C ASN A 6 5.12 -5.94 2.41
N THR A 7 4.82 -6.82 3.37
CA THR A 7 5.29 -8.21 3.35
C THR A 7 4.24 -9.16 3.94
N ASN A 8 3.97 -10.25 3.24
CA ASN A 8 3.24 -11.40 3.76
C ASN A 8 4.24 -12.40 4.36
N ILE A 9 3.97 -12.88 5.57
CA ILE A 9 4.82 -13.84 6.27
C ILE A 9 3.97 -14.93 6.93
N ARG A 10 4.41 -16.18 6.83
CA ARG A 10 3.80 -17.27 7.58
C ARG A 10 4.53 -17.44 8.92
N HIS A 11 3.77 -17.54 9.99
CA HIS A 11 4.29 -17.87 11.32
C HIS A 11 3.39 -18.94 11.95
N ARG A 12 3.97 -20.10 12.27
CA ARG A 12 3.26 -21.27 12.82
C ARG A 12 2.03 -21.72 12.04
N GLY A 13 2.14 -21.69 10.71
CA GLY A 13 1.07 -22.13 9.80
C GLY A 13 0.00 -21.07 9.50
N VAL A 14 0.02 -19.93 10.19
CA VAL A 14 -0.90 -18.81 9.95
C VAL A 14 -0.22 -17.74 9.09
N LEU A 15 -0.97 -17.18 8.13
CA LEU A 15 -0.50 -16.10 7.26
C LEU A 15 -0.78 -14.75 7.88
N PHE A 16 0.27 -13.96 8.08
CA PHE A 16 0.20 -12.60 8.57
C PHE A 16 0.66 -11.61 7.49
N HIS A 17 0.28 -10.36 7.68
CA HIS A 17 0.64 -9.26 6.79
C HIS A 17 1.27 -8.14 7.62
N VAL A 18 2.43 -7.66 7.18
CA VAL A 18 3.08 -6.49 7.79
C VAL A 18 3.07 -5.36 6.76
N GLN A 19 2.63 -4.19 7.19
CA GLN A 19 2.59 -2.98 6.37
C GLN A 19 3.24 -1.84 7.13
N SER A 20 4.13 -1.11 6.46
CA SER A 20 4.82 0.05 7.01
C SER A 20 4.62 1.25 6.10
N GLU A 21 4.19 2.38 6.69
CA GLU A 21 3.93 3.63 5.98
C GLU A 21 4.51 4.82 6.74
N ALA A 22 5.08 5.76 6.01
CA ALA A 22 5.51 7.05 6.53
C ALA A 22 4.39 8.07 6.35
N SER A 23 4.10 8.82 7.41
CA SER A 23 3.19 9.95 7.39
C SER A 23 3.82 11.17 6.71
N ASP A 24 3.03 12.23 6.57
CA ASP A 24 3.47 13.47 5.97
C ASP A 24 4.46 14.26 6.85
N ILE A 25 4.97 15.37 6.29
CA ILE A 25 5.92 16.26 6.95
C ILE A 25 5.26 17.03 8.11
N GLN A 26 3.94 17.17 8.12
CA GLN A 26 3.22 17.87 9.20
C GLN A 26 3.16 17.02 10.47
N ASN A 27 3.06 15.71 10.33
CA ASN A 27 3.12 14.76 11.44
C ASN A 27 4.13 13.65 11.13
N PRO A 28 5.44 13.90 11.34
CA PRO A 28 6.52 13.05 10.85
C PRO A 28 6.71 11.78 11.67
N HIS A 29 5.91 10.76 11.34
CA HIS A 29 5.99 9.44 11.97
C HIS A 29 5.82 8.29 10.97
N ILE A 30 6.37 7.13 11.31
CA ILE A 30 6.27 5.88 10.58
C ILE A 30 5.40 4.93 11.39
N LEU A 31 4.34 4.44 10.79
CA LEU A 31 3.48 3.41 11.37
C LEU A 31 3.80 2.07 10.71
N THR A 32 3.98 1.05 11.54
CA THR A 32 4.07 -0.35 11.10
C THR A 32 3.00 -1.15 11.80
N HIS A 33 2.18 -1.85 11.03
CA HIS A 33 1.08 -2.66 11.52
C HIS A 33 1.29 -4.13 11.15
N LEU A 34 1.02 -5.01 12.11
CA LEU A 34 0.89 -6.44 11.91
C LEU A 34 -0.59 -6.77 11.82
N PHE A 35 -1.00 -7.46 10.76
CA PHE A 35 -2.38 -7.83 10.50
C PHE A 35 -2.59 -9.34 10.42
N ASP A 36 -3.81 -9.74 10.80
CA ASP A 36 -4.42 -11.03 10.51
C ASP A 36 -5.81 -10.81 9.88
N GLY A 37 -5.98 -11.23 8.62
CA GLY A 37 -7.27 -11.15 7.93
C GLY A 37 -7.93 -9.77 7.89
N GLY A 38 -7.15 -8.69 7.95
CA GLY A 38 -7.63 -7.29 8.02
C GLY A 38 -7.79 -6.72 9.44
N ASN A 39 -7.53 -7.50 10.49
CA ASN A 39 -7.47 -7.01 11.86
C ASN A 39 -6.05 -6.64 12.25
N ILE A 40 -5.85 -5.52 12.95
CA ILE A 40 -4.55 -5.14 13.50
C ILE A 40 -4.29 -5.93 14.80
N LEU A 41 -3.18 -6.65 14.84
CA LEU A 41 -2.71 -7.40 16.01
C LEU A 41 -1.70 -6.60 16.84
N ALA A 42 -0.81 -5.87 16.16
CA ALA A 42 0.19 -5.04 16.80
C ALA A 42 0.50 -3.81 15.94
N SER A 43 0.93 -2.73 16.59
CA SER A 43 1.30 -1.48 15.95
C SER A 43 2.60 -0.98 16.55
N MET A 44 3.48 -0.45 15.71
CA MET A 44 4.71 0.22 16.10
C MET A 44 4.72 1.61 15.48
N LYS A 45 5.07 2.62 16.28
CA LYS A 45 5.18 4.02 15.85
C LYS A 45 6.63 4.48 16.06
N GLY A 46 7.27 4.97 15.01
CA GLY A 46 8.56 5.65 15.07
C GLY A 46 8.40 7.11 14.64
N GLU A 47 8.98 8.05 15.38
CA GLU A 47 8.97 9.46 15.00
C GLU A 47 10.28 9.83 14.31
N TYR A 48 10.23 10.67 13.29
CA TYR A 48 11.42 11.16 12.57
C TYR A 48 11.48 12.69 12.54
N GLY A 49 10.81 13.33 13.50
CA GLY A 49 10.74 14.78 13.67
C GLY A 49 12.11 15.47 13.65
N ASP A 50 13.10 14.83 14.25
CA ASP A 50 14.47 15.36 14.37
C ASP A 50 15.24 15.41 13.04
N LYS A 51 14.73 14.73 12.00
CA LYS A 51 15.37 14.62 10.69
C LYS A 51 14.82 15.63 9.68
N LEU A 52 13.78 16.38 10.04
CA LEU A 52 13.21 17.41 9.16
C LEU A 52 14.28 18.46 8.83
N GLY A 53 14.44 18.73 7.54
CA GLY A 53 15.44 19.69 7.03
C GLY A 53 16.77 19.07 6.61
N SER A 54 16.96 17.76 6.76
CA SER A 54 18.07 17.06 6.12
C SER A 54 17.89 17.04 4.59
N GLU A 55 18.99 17.17 3.85
CA GLU A 55 18.97 17.09 2.37
C GLU A 55 18.55 15.70 1.86
N ASN A 56 18.72 14.66 2.70
CA ASN A 56 18.46 13.26 2.37
C ASN A 56 17.29 12.66 3.16
N LEU A 57 16.33 13.47 3.59
CA LEU A 57 15.19 13.04 4.42
C LEU A 57 14.50 11.79 3.86
N ASP A 58 14.21 11.74 2.57
CA ASP A 58 13.51 10.62 1.93
C ASP A 58 14.29 9.30 2.06
N VAL A 59 15.62 9.35 1.99
CA VAL A 59 16.50 8.17 2.13
C VAL A 59 16.53 7.71 3.59
N GLU A 60 16.65 8.64 4.52
CA GLU A 60 16.66 8.33 5.95
C GLU A 60 15.33 7.75 6.43
N VAL A 61 14.21 8.34 6.01
CA VAL A 61 12.85 7.86 6.33
C VAL A 61 12.63 6.48 5.74
N ARG A 62 13.06 6.22 4.50
CA ARG A 62 13.00 4.88 3.90
C ARG A 62 13.80 3.87 4.73
N ALA A 63 15.04 4.19 5.10
CA ALA A 63 15.88 3.30 5.89
C ALA A 63 15.28 3.02 7.29
N MET A 64 14.75 4.05 7.96
CA MET A 64 14.03 3.88 9.22
C MET A 64 12.79 2.99 9.08
N MET A 65 12.01 3.19 8.01
CA MET A 65 10.81 2.41 7.74
C MET A 65 11.13 0.95 7.49
N GLU A 66 12.15 0.66 6.68
CA GLU A 66 12.62 -0.72 6.44
C GLU A 66 13.14 -1.38 7.72
N ASN A 67 13.85 -0.65 8.57
CA ASN A 67 14.33 -1.17 9.85
C ASN A 67 13.15 -1.51 10.78
N GLN A 68 12.20 -0.59 10.93
CA GLN A 68 10.98 -0.80 11.72
C GLN A 68 10.17 -2.00 11.21
N HIS A 69 10.05 -2.14 9.89
CA HIS A 69 9.39 -3.26 9.24
C HIS A 69 10.08 -4.60 9.56
N LYS A 70 11.41 -4.66 9.40
CA LYS A 70 12.22 -5.84 9.72
C LYS A 70 12.13 -6.22 11.18
N ASP A 71 12.08 -5.23 12.08
CA ASP A 71 11.96 -5.47 13.51
C ASP A 71 10.59 -6.07 13.88
N MET A 72 9.51 -5.61 13.24
CA MET A 72 8.19 -6.24 13.39
C MET A 72 8.19 -7.70 12.90
N LEU A 73 8.80 -7.98 11.75
CA LEU A 73 8.94 -9.36 11.24
C LEU A 73 9.73 -10.24 12.21
N ARG A 74 10.85 -9.74 12.75
CA ARG A 74 11.66 -10.45 13.74
C ARG A 74 10.90 -10.69 15.03
N ALA A 75 10.17 -9.70 15.53
CA ALA A 75 9.35 -9.83 16.74
C ALA A 75 8.28 -10.91 16.56
N LEU A 76 7.63 -10.95 15.38
CA LEU A 76 6.70 -12.02 15.03
C LEU A 76 7.38 -13.40 15.03
N THR A 77 8.50 -13.56 14.33
CA THR A 77 9.22 -14.85 14.27
C THR A 77 9.75 -15.30 15.64
N ARG A 78 10.17 -14.36 16.49
CA ARG A 78 10.58 -14.64 17.89
C ARG A 78 9.41 -15.00 18.81
N GLY A 79 8.18 -14.78 18.36
CA GLY A 79 6.97 -15.08 19.11
C GLY A 79 6.57 -14.01 20.13
N GLU A 80 7.07 -12.79 20.02
CA GLU A 80 6.72 -11.69 20.94
C GLU A 80 5.23 -11.30 20.85
N HIS A 81 4.60 -11.59 19.70
CA HIS A 81 3.18 -11.34 19.48
C HIS A 81 2.31 -12.59 19.68
N ASP A 82 2.89 -13.73 20.08
CA ASP A 82 2.18 -15.00 20.20
C ASP A 82 0.99 -14.90 21.17
N GLU A 83 1.15 -14.28 22.33
CA GLU A 83 0.07 -14.13 23.31
C GLU A 83 -1.11 -13.32 22.78
N ALA A 84 -0.83 -12.23 22.06
CA ALA A 84 -1.84 -11.39 21.43
C ALA A 84 -2.57 -12.16 20.31
N ILE A 85 -1.81 -12.91 19.52
CA ILE A 85 -2.33 -13.75 18.44
C ILE A 85 -3.23 -14.86 19.01
N ILE A 86 -2.77 -15.57 20.04
CA ILE A 86 -3.51 -16.63 20.73
C ILE A 86 -4.80 -16.09 21.34
N SER A 87 -4.73 -14.93 22.00
CA SER A 87 -5.90 -14.29 22.60
C SER A 87 -6.96 -13.94 21.55
N ARG A 88 -6.54 -13.69 20.30
CA ARG A 88 -7.43 -13.30 19.21
C ARG A 88 -7.99 -14.49 18.43
N MET A 89 -7.16 -15.44 18.05
CA MET A 89 -7.52 -16.56 17.16
C MET A 89 -7.77 -17.87 17.91
N GLY A 90 -7.31 -17.99 19.16
CA GLY A 90 -7.33 -19.22 19.95
C GLY A 90 -6.08 -20.09 19.74
N VAL A 91 -5.72 -20.84 20.77
CA VAL A 91 -4.54 -21.74 20.78
C VAL A 91 -4.66 -22.80 19.67
N ASP A 92 -5.87 -23.35 19.49
CA ASP A 92 -6.11 -24.41 18.51
C ASP A 92 -5.93 -23.94 17.07
N VAL A 93 -6.21 -22.69 16.75
CA VAL A 93 -6.00 -22.16 15.39
C VAL A 93 -4.53 -21.81 15.17
N PHE A 94 -3.86 -21.27 16.19
CA PHE A 94 -2.48 -20.82 16.08
C PHE A 94 -1.44 -21.96 16.16
N TYR A 95 -1.78 -23.07 16.80
CA TYR A 95 -0.90 -24.25 16.90
C TYR A 95 -1.51 -25.54 16.33
N GLY A 96 -2.75 -25.52 15.82
CA GLY A 96 -3.47 -26.72 15.42
C GLY A 96 -3.18 -27.23 14.02
N GLU A 97 -3.09 -28.56 13.97
CA GLU A 97 -2.90 -29.45 12.82
C GLU A 97 -1.64 -29.23 11.97
N LYS A 98 -0.57 -29.88 12.46
CA LYS A 98 0.73 -30.16 11.80
C LYS A 98 1.59 -28.94 11.52
N GLY A 99 2.28 -28.52 12.57
CA GLY A 99 3.56 -27.83 12.44
C GLY A 99 4.54 -28.69 11.63
N GLN A 100 4.82 -28.26 10.40
CA GLN A 100 6.10 -28.45 9.75
C GLN A 100 6.48 -27.13 9.09
N ASP A 101 7.51 -26.51 9.67
CA ASP A 101 8.30 -25.47 9.06
C ASP A 101 8.72 -25.87 7.65
N THR A 102 8.41 -25.01 6.69
CA THR A 102 9.37 -24.73 5.62
C THR A 102 9.51 -23.22 5.56
N ASP A 103 10.63 -22.76 6.12
CA ASP A 103 11.39 -21.60 5.68
C ASP A 103 11.00 -21.19 4.25
N VAL A 104 10.30 -20.04 4.15
CA VAL A 104 10.23 -19.29 2.91
C VAL A 104 11.02 -18.01 3.14
N THR A 105 12.34 -18.16 3.14
CA THR A 105 13.25 -17.15 2.64
C THR A 105 12.82 -16.79 1.22
N ILE A 106 12.11 -15.68 1.05
CA ILE A 106 12.06 -15.01 -0.25
C ILE A 106 13.45 -14.39 -0.43
N PRO A 107 14.22 -14.77 -1.47
CA PRO A 107 15.56 -14.23 -1.66
C PRO A 107 15.48 -12.73 -1.95
N PRO A 108 16.42 -11.91 -1.42
CA PRO A 108 16.64 -10.57 -1.94
C PRO A 108 17.29 -10.69 -3.32
N SER A 109 16.48 -10.74 -4.39
CA SER A 109 16.86 -10.00 -5.60
C SER A 109 16.77 -8.52 -5.19
N GLU A 110 17.82 -7.73 -5.13
CA GLU A 110 18.86 -7.60 -6.14
C GLU A 110 20.05 -6.85 -5.51
N VAL A 111 21.13 -7.56 -5.21
CA VAL A 111 22.46 -6.95 -5.03
C VAL A 111 23.35 -7.54 -6.11
N ALA A 112 23.32 -6.94 -7.30
CA ALA A 112 24.33 -7.14 -8.32
C ALA A 112 25.17 -5.87 -8.37
N GLU A 113 26.31 -5.92 -7.69
CA GLU A 113 27.39 -4.94 -7.76
C GLU A 113 28.38 -5.31 -8.89
N ALA A 114 29.11 -4.31 -9.37
CA ALA A 114 30.20 -4.26 -10.37
C ALA A 114 29.74 -3.97 -11.82
N THR A 115 30.22 -2.95 -12.55
CA THR A 115 31.37 -2.03 -12.42
C THR A 115 31.19 -0.84 -13.41
N PRO A 116 32.01 0.22 -13.35
CA PRO A 116 31.72 1.54 -13.96
C PRO A 116 32.08 1.59 -15.45
N VAL A 117 31.29 2.36 -16.22
CA VAL A 117 31.68 2.80 -17.56
C VAL A 117 31.52 4.32 -17.64
N THR A 118 32.66 4.99 -17.57
CA THR A 118 32.89 6.33 -18.13
C THR A 118 32.51 6.35 -19.61
N VAL A 119 31.85 7.41 -20.08
CA VAL A 119 32.19 8.16 -21.32
C VAL A 119 31.11 9.23 -21.59
N GLU A 120 31.57 10.48 -21.49
CA GLU A 120 31.27 11.67 -22.31
C GLU A 120 29.86 12.28 -22.42
N SER A 121 29.82 13.53 -21.93
CA SER A 121 29.15 14.72 -22.48
C SER A 121 29.02 14.70 -24.02
N PRO A 122 27.94 15.26 -24.58
CA PRO A 122 28.10 16.63 -25.05
C PRO A 122 26.90 17.56 -24.78
N GLU A 123 27.27 18.83 -24.66
CA GLU A 123 26.46 20.03 -24.67
C GLU A 123 25.50 20.09 -25.87
N GLY A 124 24.35 20.76 -25.68
CA GLY A 124 23.45 21.09 -26.79
C GLY A 124 22.12 21.69 -26.36
N VAL A 125 22.14 22.88 -25.75
CA VAL A 125 20.98 23.81 -25.76
C VAL A 125 20.77 24.32 -27.20
N PRO A 126 19.52 24.61 -27.60
CA PRO A 126 19.07 25.98 -27.44
C PRO A 126 17.61 26.12 -26.99
N THR A 127 17.42 27.05 -26.06
CA THR A 127 16.44 28.14 -26.08
C THR A 127 15.36 28.08 -27.15
N VAL A 128 14.09 28.04 -26.70
CA VAL A 128 13.03 28.86 -27.31
C VAL A 128 12.24 29.52 -26.20
N MET A 129 12.41 30.84 -26.08
CA MET A 129 11.51 31.74 -25.37
C MET A 129 10.13 31.69 -26.04
N ALA A 130 9.06 31.74 -25.26
CA ALA A 130 8.01 32.76 -25.39
C ALA A 130 6.80 32.41 -24.50
N MET A 131 6.58 33.25 -23.49
CA MET A 131 5.22 33.55 -23.03
C MET A 131 4.42 34.17 -24.19
N PRO A 132 3.09 34.06 -24.13
CA PRO A 132 2.37 35.31 -23.93
C PRO A 132 1.37 35.23 -22.79
N GLU A 133 1.36 36.29 -21.98
CA GLU A 133 0.18 36.71 -21.23
C GLU A 133 -1.01 36.83 -22.17
N GLY A 134 -2.15 36.30 -21.73
CA GLY A 134 -3.44 36.44 -22.38
C GLY A 134 -4.52 36.38 -21.33
N THR A 135 -4.80 37.54 -20.74
CA THR A 135 -5.99 37.82 -19.93
C THR A 135 -7.24 37.62 -20.78
N GLU A 136 -8.10 36.65 -20.45
CA GLU A 136 -9.54 36.75 -20.74
C GLU A 136 -10.37 36.19 -19.58
N SER A 137 -10.95 37.14 -18.86
CA SER A 137 -12.09 37.00 -17.98
C SER A 137 -13.29 36.39 -18.70
N VAL A 138 -13.84 35.29 -18.18
CA VAL A 138 -15.21 34.85 -18.48
C VAL A 138 -15.97 34.64 -17.18
N SER A 139 -16.64 35.73 -16.80
CA SER A 139 -18.01 35.79 -16.30
C SER A 139 -18.56 34.55 -15.60
N ALA A 140 -18.59 34.63 -14.27
CA ALA A 140 -19.39 33.77 -13.42
C ALA A 140 -20.88 33.93 -13.77
N LYS A 141 -21.46 32.87 -14.36
CA LYS A 141 -22.90 32.60 -14.24
C LYS A 141 -23.08 31.47 -13.24
N GLU A 142 -23.72 31.79 -12.13
CA GLU A 142 -24.28 30.83 -11.19
C GLU A 142 -25.10 29.78 -11.93
N GLN A 143 -24.64 28.54 -11.88
CA GLN A 143 -25.52 27.38 -11.94
C GLN A 143 -25.23 26.51 -10.71
N PRO A 144 -26.28 26.04 -10.02
CA PRO A 144 -26.13 25.34 -8.76
C PRO A 144 -25.32 24.06 -8.95
N SER A 145 -24.36 23.87 -8.06
CA SER A 145 -23.52 22.68 -7.94
C SER A 145 -24.38 21.42 -7.87
N ARG A 146 -24.50 20.72 -8.99
CA ARG A 146 -25.04 19.36 -9.02
C ARG A 146 -23.93 18.45 -8.51
N ALA A 147 -24.14 17.90 -7.30
CA ALA A 147 -23.19 17.01 -6.66
C ALA A 147 -22.87 15.81 -7.56
N PHE A 148 -21.59 15.54 -7.74
CA PHE A 148 -21.11 14.36 -8.45
C PHE A 148 -21.58 13.11 -7.66
N GLY A 149 -22.53 12.35 -8.24
CA GLY A 149 -23.09 11.14 -7.62
C GLY A 149 -24.62 11.05 -7.58
N ASP A 150 -25.33 12.15 -7.84
CA ASP A 150 -26.78 12.22 -7.62
C ASP A 150 -27.65 11.70 -8.78
N SER A 151 -27.08 10.96 -9.74
CA SER A 151 -27.83 10.39 -10.87
C SER A 151 -27.61 8.90 -11.12
N VAL A 152 -26.92 8.20 -10.22
CA VAL A 152 -26.58 6.76 -10.42
C VAL A 152 -27.26 5.86 -9.37
N VAL A 153 -28.05 6.42 -8.46
CA VAL A 153 -28.80 5.62 -7.49
C VAL A 153 -30.07 5.11 -8.17
N SER A 154 -29.98 3.90 -8.72
CA SER A 154 -31.17 3.13 -9.10
C SER A 154 -32.14 3.09 -7.92
N GLN A 155 -33.42 3.35 -8.14
CA GLN A 155 -34.46 3.27 -7.09
C GLN A 155 -34.69 1.82 -6.60
N LYS A 156 -34.07 0.84 -7.25
CA LYS A 156 -34.09 -0.57 -6.85
C LYS A 156 -33.01 -0.85 -5.80
N PRO A 157 -33.28 -1.70 -4.79
CA PRO A 157 -32.25 -2.14 -3.85
C PRO A 157 -31.10 -2.82 -4.62
N LEU A 158 -29.88 -2.69 -4.08
CA LEU A 158 -28.65 -3.19 -4.72
C LEU A 158 -28.76 -4.66 -5.13
N ASP A 159 -29.36 -5.50 -4.27
CA ASP A 159 -29.56 -6.93 -4.52
C ASP A 159 -30.38 -7.19 -5.79
N GLU A 160 -31.38 -6.38 -6.08
CA GLU A 160 -32.23 -6.52 -7.28
C GLU A 160 -31.45 -6.14 -8.55
N VAL A 161 -30.64 -5.07 -8.48
CA VAL A 161 -29.79 -4.65 -9.59
C VAL A 161 -28.73 -5.71 -9.91
N VAL A 162 -28.14 -6.32 -8.89
CA VAL A 162 -27.18 -7.42 -9.04
C VAL A 162 -27.85 -8.65 -9.65
N LEU A 163 -29.04 -9.02 -9.19
CA LEU A 163 -29.79 -10.15 -9.75
C LEU A 163 -30.18 -9.92 -11.21
N GLU A 164 -30.67 -8.73 -11.56
CA GLU A 164 -31.01 -8.36 -12.94
C GLU A 164 -29.79 -8.43 -13.85
N PHE A 165 -28.65 -7.91 -13.39
CA PHE A 165 -27.38 -7.97 -14.13
C PHE A 165 -26.90 -9.40 -14.36
N LEU A 166 -26.94 -10.26 -13.34
CA LEU A 166 -26.53 -11.67 -13.44
C LEU A 166 -27.44 -12.46 -14.38
N VAL A 167 -28.76 -12.22 -14.33
CA VAL A 167 -29.74 -12.85 -15.23
C VAL A 167 -29.52 -12.41 -16.67
N ASP A 168 -29.31 -11.11 -16.90
CA ASP A 168 -29.08 -10.57 -18.24
C ASP A 168 -27.75 -11.06 -18.83
N HIS A 169 -26.68 -11.12 -18.02
CA HIS A 169 -25.40 -11.69 -18.47
C HIS A 169 -25.52 -13.19 -18.77
N ALA A 170 -26.22 -13.96 -17.93
CA ALA A 170 -26.44 -15.39 -18.18
C ALA A 170 -27.24 -15.64 -19.47
N ARG A 171 -28.21 -14.78 -19.79
CA ARG A 171 -28.96 -14.84 -21.06
C ARG A 171 -28.09 -14.47 -22.26
N LYS A 172 -27.20 -13.48 -22.12
CA LYS A 172 -26.31 -13.00 -23.19
C LYS A 172 -25.27 -14.07 -23.60
N HIS A 173 -24.81 -14.88 -22.65
CA HIS A 173 -23.91 -16.01 -22.91
C HIS A 173 -24.61 -17.26 -23.48
N LYS A 174 -25.95 -17.28 -23.49
CA LYS A 174 -26.75 -18.40 -24.02
C LYS A 174 -27.34 -18.06 -25.39
N ARG A 175 -26.51 -17.57 -26.32
CA ARG A 175 -26.87 -17.61 -27.75
C ARG A 175 -26.59 -19.03 -28.26
N PRO A 176 -27.58 -19.76 -28.80
CA PRO A 176 -27.32 -21.06 -29.38
C PRO A 176 -26.43 -20.89 -30.61
N SER A 177 -25.35 -21.66 -30.67
CA SER A 177 -24.64 -21.94 -31.91
C SER A 177 -25.65 -22.53 -32.89
N LYS A 178 -25.81 -21.86 -34.04
CA LYS A 178 -26.44 -22.44 -35.23
C LYS A 178 -25.60 -22.06 -36.43
#